data_AF-A0A937VBC3-F1
#
_entry.id   AF-A0A937VBC3-F1
#
_cell.length_a   1.000
_cell.length_b   1.000
_cell.length_c   1.000
_cell.angle_alpha   90.00
_cell.angle_beta   90.00
_cell.angle_gamma   90.00
#
_symmetry.space_group_name_H-M   'P 1'
#
loop_
_entity.id
_entity.type
_entity.pdbx_description
1 polymer ?
#
loop_
_entity_poly.entity_id
_entity_poly.type
_entity_poly.pdbx_seq_one_letter_code
_entity_poly.pdbx_strand_id
1 'polypeptide(L)'
;MDHQIILLPKEHYWDWVRACRDYVLAYGPNLTSEPDMAGRYQAPGQVITFPTAAGADAQVRDLSAWFEQHYPGVRLDPIDVQEPSALEAEFA
;
A
#
# COMPACT_ATOMS: atom_id res chain seq x y z
N MET A 1 -13.75 -9.45 3.07
CA MET A 1 -12.33 -9.07 3.00
C MET A 1 -12.27 -7.56 3.20
N ASP A 2 -12.70 -7.08 4.36
CA ASP A 2 -13.19 -5.69 4.48
C ASP A 2 -12.21 -4.73 5.17
N HIS A 3 -10.99 -5.22 5.46
CA HIS A 3 -9.97 -4.47 6.22
C HIS A 3 -8.70 -4.20 5.43
N GLN A 4 -8.69 -4.43 4.11
CA GLN A 4 -7.51 -4.17 3.27
C GLN A 4 -7.47 -2.73 2.77
N ILE A 5 -6.31 -2.11 2.90
CA ILE A 5 -6.00 -0.82 2.30
C ILE A 5 -4.68 -0.93 1.54
N ILE A 6 -4.68 -0.46 0.29
CA ILE A 6 -3.49 -0.39 -0.52
C ILE A 6 -2.89 1.01 -0.35
N LEU A 7 -1.66 1.06 0.14
CA LEU A 7 -0.87 2.27 0.25
C LEU A 7 -0.01 2.39 -1.02
N LEU A 8 -0.30 3.41 -1.83
CA LEU A 8 0.38 3.66 -3.09
C LEU A 8 1.44 4.77 -2.95
N PRO A 9 2.57 4.65 -3.65
CA PRO A 9 3.57 5.71 -3.74
C PRO A 9 2.99 7.04 -4.20
N LYS A 10 3.48 8.15 -3.61
CA LYS A 10 3.11 9.50 -4.08
C LYS A 10 3.73 9.82 -5.44
N GLU A 11 4.93 9.31 -5.68
CA GLU A 11 5.63 9.45 -6.96
C GLU A 11 4.94 8.60 -8.03
N HIS A 12 4.68 9.18 -9.20
CA HIS A 12 3.93 8.53 -10.29
C HIS A 12 2.57 7.93 -9.86
N TYR A 13 1.90 8.54 -8.87
CA TYR A 13 0.68 8.02 -8.24
C TYR A 13 -0.39 7.48 -9.22
N TRP A 14 -0.67 8.21 -10.31
CA TRP A 14 -1.67 7.79 -11.28
C TRP A 14 -1.31 6.52 -12.05
N ASP A 15 -0.02 6.23 -12.19
CA ASP A 15 0.46 5.02 -12.85
C ASP A 15 0.29 3.82 -11.91
N TRP A 16 0.56 4.01 -10.61
CA TRP A 16 0.24 3.02 -9.58
C TRP A 16 -1.26 2.74 -9.44
N VAL A 17 -2.10 3.79 -9.48
CA VAL A 17 -3.57 3.62 -9.47
C VAL A 17 -4.04 2.83 -10.69
N ARG A 18 -3.45 3.07 -11.87
CA ARG A 18 -3.77 2.30 -13.08
C ARG A 18 -3.38 0.84 -12.94
N ALA A 19 -2.19 0.57 -12.42
CA ALA A 19 -1.67 -0.78 -12.22
C ALA A 19 -2.55 -1.63 -11.29
N CYS A 20 -3.13 -1.05 -10.24
CA CYS A 20 -4.00 -1.79 -9.32
C CYS A 20 -5.50 -1.65 -9.63
N ARG A 21 -5.88 -1.00 -10.74
CA ARG A 21 -7.28 -0.66 -11.04
C ARG A 21 -8.18 -1.90 -11.09
N ASP A 22 -7.76 -2.91 -11.83
CA ASP A 22 -8.59 -4.10 -12.06
C ASP A 22 -8.78 -4.92 -10.78
N TYR A 23 -7.73 -5.01 -9.96
CA TYR A 23 -7.80 -5.59 -8.62
C TYR A 23 -8.74 -4.81 -7.70
N VAL A 24 -8.65 -3.48 -7.70
CA VAL A 24 -9.53 -2.63 -6.88
C VAL A 24 -11.00 -2.79 -7.29
N LEU A 25 -11.27 -2.87 -8.60
CA LEU A 25 -12.62 -3.10 -9.12
C LEU A 25 -13.14 -4.51 -8.80
N ALA A 26 -12.27 -5.52 -8.76
CA ALA A 26 -12.64 -6.90 -8.48
C ALA A 26 -12.89 -7.17 -6.99
N TYR A 27 -12.04 -6.63 -6.10
CA TYR A 27 -12.02 -6.97 -4.68
C TYR A 27 -12.47 -5.85 -3.74
N GLY A 28 -12.59 -4.62 -4.23
CA GLY A 28 -13.00 -3.44 -3.45
C GLY A 28 -12.07 -2.94 -2.33
N PRO A 29 -10.74 -3.18 -2.31
CA PRO A 29 -9.86 -2.57 -1.31
C PRO A 29 -9.87 -1.04 -1.40
N ASN A 30 -9.59 -0.38 -0.28
CA ASN A 30 -9.43 1.08 -0.27
C ASN A 30 -8.03 1.46 -0.75
N LEU A 31 -7.89 2.65 -1.33
CA LEU A 31 -6.62 3.22 -1.79
C LEU A 31 -6.27 4.47 -0.98
N THR A 32 -5.01 4.63 -0.61
CA THR A 32 -4.46 5.88 -0.08
C THR A 32 -3.01 6.04 -0.47
N SER A 33 -2.50 7.27 -0.47
CA SER A 33 -1.06 7.56 -0.54
C SER A 33 -0.51 8.13 0.76
N GLU A 34 -1.34 8.19 1.82
CA GLU A 34 -0.98 8.73 3.12
C GLU A 34 -0.78 7.57 4.12
N PRO A 35 0.46 7.30 4.59
CA PRO A 35 0.76 6.20 5.51
C PRO A 35 -0.03 6.28 6.83
N ASP A 36 -0.22 7.49 7.37
CA ASP A 36 -1.00 7.70 8.59
C ASP A 36 -2.47 7.30 8.43
N MET A 37 -3.06 7.53 7.25
CA MET A 37 -4.43 7.10 6.99
C MET A 37 -4.50 5.57 6.90
N ALA A 38 -3.53 4.93 6.25
CA ALA A 38 -3.45 3.47 6.18
C ALA A 38 -3.29 2.84 7.56
N GLY A 39 -2.43 3.41 8.41
CA GLY A 39 -2.21 2.94 9.79
C GLY A 39 -3.45 3.02 10.67
N ARG A 40 -4.35 3.98 10.43
CA ARG A 40 -5.59 4.16 11.21
C ARG A 40 -6.81 3.50 10.59
N TYR A 41 -6.72 3.10 9.33
CA TYR A 41 -7.84 2.51 8.60
C TYR A 41 -8.28 1.23 9.30
N GLN A 42 -9.49 1.20 9.86
CA GLN A 42 -10.08 0.01 10.50
C GLN A 42 -9.16 -0.73 11.50
N ALA A 43 -8.32 0.01 12.22
CA ALA A 43 -7.41 -0.55 13.20
C ALA A 43 -8.15 -1.31 14.31
N PRO A 44 -7.62 -2.44 14.83
CA PRO A 44 -6.34 -3.10 14.50
C PRO A 44 -6.47 -4.25 13.48
N GLY A 45 -7.60 -4.37 12.78
CA GLY A 45 -7.88 -5.50 11.88
C GLY A 45 -7.30 -5.36 10.47
N GLN A 46 -6.60 -4.27 10.21
CA GLN A 46 -6.23 -3.83 8.88
C GLN A 46 -5.02 -4.55 8.31
N VAL A 47 -5.07 -4.74 7.00
CA VAL A 47 -3.97 -5.26 6.19
C VAL A 47 -3.55 -4.14 5.25
N ILE A 48 -2.33 -3.65 5.41
CA ILE A 48 -1.76 -2.60 4.57
C ILE A 48 -0.89 -3.26 3.52
N THR A 49 -1.35 -3.26 2.28
CA THR A 49 -0.59 -3.74 1.13
C THR A 49 0.12 -2.57 0.47
N PHE A 50 1.43 -2.67 0.20
CA PHE A 50 2.19 -1.58 -0.42
C PHE A 50 3.39 -2.08 -1.21
N PRO A 51 3.77 -1.42 -2.32
CA PRO A 51 4.99 -1.74 -3.04
C PRO A 51 6.23 -1.27 -2.26
N THR A 52 7.30 -2.06 -2.26
CA THR A 52 8.62 -1.72 -1.67
C THR A 52 9.46 -0.78 -2.55
N ALA A 53 8.84 -0.09 -3.51
CA ALA A 53 9.51 0.77 -4.47
C ALA A 53 10.39 1.83 -3.77
N ALA A 54 11.65 1.95 -4.19
CA ALA A 54 12.56 2.96 -3.69
C ALA A 54 11.99 4.36 -3.98
N GLY A 55 11.83 5.18 -2.94
CA GLY A 55 11.23 6.50 -3.07
C GLY A 55 9.69 6.54 -2.96
N ALA A 56 9.05 5.39 -2.66
CA ALA A 56 7.60 5.31 -2.45
C ALA A 56 7.07 6.35 -1.45
N ASP A 57 7.86 6.64 -0.43
CA ASP A 57 7.67 7.80 0.43
C ASP A 57 9.01 8.52 0.65
N ALA A 58 9.10 9.78 0.24
CA ALA A 58 10.30 10.60 0.44
C ALA A 58 10.65 10.82 1.92
N GLN A 59 9.70 10.62 2.83
CA GLN A 59 9.88 10.79 4.27
C GLN A 59 10.23 9.48 4.98
N VAL A 60 9.93 8.32 4.37
CA VAL A 60 10.06 7.01 5.00
C VAL A 60 10.81 6.05 4.07
N ARG A 61 12.10 5.87 4.35
CA ARG A 61 12.96 4.91 3.63
C ARG A 61 12.49 3.45 3.77
N ASP A 62 11.84 3.13 4.89
CA ASP A 62 11.36 1.79 5.21
C ASP A 62 9.97 1.92 5.87
N LEU A 63 8.93 1.74 5.04
CA LEU A 63 7.54 1.83 5.49
C LEU A 63 7.23 0.75 6.53
N SER A 64 7.83 -0.43 6.43
CA SER A 64 7.62 -1.52 7.37
C SER A 64 8.09 -1.12 8.77
N ALA A 65 9.34 -0.64 8.87
CA ALA A 65 9.89 -0.18 10.14
C ALA A 65 9.08 1.00 10.74
N TRP A 66 8.60 1.91 9.89
CA TRP A 66 7.80 3.04 10.34
C TRP A 66 6.45 2.60 10.90
N PHE A 67 5.75 1.68 10.22
CA PHE A 67 4.47 1.14 10.68
C PHE A 67 4.62 0.33 11.97
N GLU A 68 5.68 -0.48 12.10
CA GLU A 68 5.97 -1.22 13.33
C GLU A 68 6.18 -0.27 14.53
N GLN A 69 6.84 0.87 14.31
CA GLN A 69 7.09 1.86 15.34
C GLN A 69 5.83 2.67 15.73
N HIS A 70 5.03 3.08 14.76
CA HIS A 70 3.89 4.01 14.99
C HIS A 70 2.56 3.30 15.21
N TYR A 71 2.38 2.12 14.61
CA TYR A 71 1.13 1.35 14.61
C TYR A 71 1.41 -0.12 14.99
N PRO A 72 1.86 -0.40 16.23
CA PRO A 72 2.22 -1.74 16.64
C PRO A 72 1.03 -2.70 16.51
N GLY A 73 1.27 -3.84 15.86
CA GLY A 73 0.25 -4.88 15.63
C GLY A 73 -0.55 -4.75 14.34
N VAL A 74 -0.27 -3.72 13.52
CA VAL A 74 -0.80 -3.65 12.15
C VAL A 74 -0.28 -4.81 11.30
N ARG A 75 -1.10 -5.33 10.40
CA ARG A 75 -0.66 -6.35 9.44
C ARG A 75 -0.16 -5.65 8.20
N LEU A 76 1.09 -5.92 7.85
CA LEU A 76 1.73 -5.40 6.65
C LEU A 76 1.85 -6.53 5.63
N ASP A 77 1.59 -6.18 4.38
CA ASP A 77 1.66 -7.05 3.22
C ASP A 77 2.50 -6.37 2.13
N PRO A 78 3.83 -6.25 2.33
CA PRO A 78 4.71 -5.59 1.37
C PRO A 78 4.83 -6.43 0.09
N ILE A 79 4.71 -5.77 -1.06
CA ILE A 79 4.90 -6.37 -2.38
C ILE A 79 6.24 -5.91 -2.94
N ASP A 80 7.11 -6.85 -3.31
CA ASP A 80 8.47 -6.55 -3.79
C ASP A 80 8.49 -6.10 -5.27
N VAL A 81 7.96 -4.89 -5.51
CA VAL A 81 7.87 -4.29 -6.85
C VAL A 81 8.36 -2.85 -6.82
N GLN A 82 9.14 -2.48 -7.83
CA GLN A 82 9.78 -1.16 -7.94
C GLN A 82 9.08 -0.24 -8.95
N GLU A 83 8.21 -0.79 -9.80
CA GLU A 83 7.52 -0.06 -10.87
C GLU A 83 6.04 -0.45 -10.96
N PRO A 84 5.16 0.45 -11.44
CA PRO A 84 3.72 0.16 -11.55
C PRO A 84 3.39 -1.08 -12.38
N SER A 85 4.09 -1.32 -13.49
CA SER A 85 3.86 -2.49 -14.36
C SER A 85 4.09 -3.82 -13.65
N ALA A 86 5.04 -3.86 -12.70
CA ALA A 86 5.29 -5.05 -11.90
C ALA A 86 4.18 -5.27 -10.85
N LEU A 87 3.61 -4.20 -10.30
CA LEU A 87 2.44 -4.29 -9.42
C LEU A 87 1.21 -4.80 -10.16
N GLU A 88 0.99 -4.34 -11.40
CA GLU A 88 -0.10 -4.83 -12.25
C GLU A 88 0.00 -6.34 -12.48
N ALA A 89 1.20 -6.85 -12.73
CA ALA A 89 1.45 -8.28 -12.92
C ALA A 89 1.23 -9.12 -11.65
N GLU A 90 1.52 -8.57 -10.47
CA GLU A 90 1.28 -9.24 -9.18
C GLU A 90 -0.23 -9.34 -8.86
N PHE A 91 -1.02 -8.38 -9.34
CA PHE A 91 -2.44 -8.28 -9.09
C PHE A 91 -3.36 -8.90 -10.17
N ALA A 92 -2.78 -9.36 -11.29
CA ALA A 92 -3.47 -10.00 -12.41
C ALA A 92 -3.81 -11.49 -12.14
#